data_AF-A0A074RH12-F1
#
_entry.id   AF-A0A074RH12-F1
#
_cell.length_a   1.000
_cell.length_b   1.000
_cell.length_c   1.000
_cell.angle_alpha   90.00
_cell.angle_beta   90.00
_cell.angle_gamma   90.00
#
_symmetry.space_group_name_H-M   'P 1'
#
loop_
_entity.id
_entity.type
_entity.pdbx_description
1 polymer ?
#
loop_
_entity_poly.entity_id
_entity_poly.type
_entity_poly.pdbx_seq_one_letter_code
_entity_poly.pdbx_strand_id
1 'polypeptide(L)' 'MGNKPPELVLAVQRFVTSDDIPEMPWDLHATDLGYFVAATDQLGQLEIIRPNQISSLVGICTVPLSDSQKIWIAVSYNR' A
#
# COMPACT_ATOMS: atom_id res chain seq x y z
N MET A 1 3.91 -21.50 -32.89
CA MET A 1 3.64 -20.60 -31.75
C MET A 1 4.61 -20.99 -30.64
N GLY A 2 5.49 -20.07 -30.23
CA GLY A 2 6.74 -20.40 -29.55
C GLY A 2 6.59 -20.85 -28.10
N ASN A 3 7.39 -21.86 -27.73
CA ASN A 3 7.62 -22.36 -26.37
C ASN A 3 8.35 -21.33 -25.48
N LYS A 4 7.75 -20.17 -25.21
CA LYS A 4 8.26 -19.31 -24.14
C LYS A 4 7.80 -19.86 -22.79
N PRO A 5 8.71 -20.03 -21.81
CA PRO A 5 8.31 -20.41 -20.47
C PRO A 5 7.36 -19.35 -19.89
N PRO A 6 6.43 -19.74 -19.00
CA PRO A 6 5.54 -18.79 -18.35
C PRO A 6 6.35 -17.74 -17.59
N GLU A 7 5.94 -16.47 -17.70
CA GLU A 7 6.55 -15.35 -17.00
C GLU A 7 5.82 -15.11 -15.67
N LEU A 8 6.56 -15.05 -14.56
CA LEU A 8 6.00 -14.67 -13.27
C LEU A 8 5.77 -13.16 -13.24
N VAL A 9 4.51 -12.78 -13.02
CA VAL A 9 4.08 -11.39 -12.84
C VAL A 9 3.29 -11.24 -11.55
N LEU A 10 3.25 -10.02 -11.04
CA LEU A 10 2.52 -9.65 -9.83
C LEU A 10 1.40 -8.68 -10.21
N ALA A 11 0.21 -8.93 -9.68
CA ALA A 11 -0.90 -7.99 -9.76
C ALA A 11 -0.90 -7.13 -8.49
N VAL A 12 -0.79 -5.81 -8.64
CA VAL A 12 -0.68 -4.86 -7.54
C VAL A 12 -1.73 -3.77 -7.69
N GLN A 13 -2.23 -3.27 -6.56
CA GLN A 13 -3.04 -2.07 -6.50
C GLN A 13 -2.39 -1.07 -5.56
N ARG A 14 -2.37 0.19 -5.97
CA ARG A 14 -1.79 1.27 -5.17
C ARG A 14 -2.80 1.73 -4.13
N PHE A 15 -2.33 2.07 -2.95
CA PHE A 15 -3.17 2.80 -2.01
C PHE A 15 -3.46 4.20 -2.55
N VAL A 16 -4.69 4.68 -2.36
CA VAL A 16 -5.08 6.04 -2.72
C VAL A 16 -5.25 6.83 -1.41
N THR A 17 -4.63 8.01 -1.35
CA THR A 17 -4.88 8.96 -0.27
C THR A 17 -6.30 9.51 -0.43
N SER A 18 -7.10 9.42 0.63
CA SER A 18 -8.40 10.09 0.70
C SER A 18 -8.30 11.26 1.68
N ASP A 19 -8.91 12.39 1.32
CA ASP A 19 -9.08 13.54 2.21
C ASP A 19 -10.06 13.24 3.36
N ASP A 20 -10.79 12.10 3.30
CA ASP A 20 -11.70 11.64 4.34
C ASP A 20 -10.97 11.00 5.54
N ILE A 21 -9.65 10.82 5.46
CA ILE A 21 -8.84 10.30 6.56
C ILE A 21 -8.42 11.50 7.42
N PRO A 22 -8.83 11.58 8.69
CA PRO A 22 -8.43 12.69 9.55
C PRO A 22 -6.92 12.65 9.78
N GLU A 23 -6.33 13.84 9.97
CA GLU A 23 -4.94 13.96 10.39
C GLU A 23 -4.73 13.18 11.69
N MET A 24 -3.79 12.25 11.65
CA MET A 24 -3.43 11.42 12.78
C MET A 24 -2.32 12.08 13.60
N PRO A 25 -2.29 11.88 14.93
CA PRO A 25 -1.26 12.47 15.78
C PRO A 25 0.17 12.08 15.39
N TRP A 26 0.34 10.92 14.74
CA TRP A 26 1.63 10.43 14.26
C TRP A 26 2.07 11.04 12.93
N ASP A 27 1.21 11.75 12.19
CA ASP A 27 1.50 12.32 10.86
C ASP A 27 2.67 13.30 10.85
N LEU A 28 2.94 13.92 12.00
CA LEU A 28 4.13 14.73 12.24
C LEU A 28 5.45 13.95 12.06
N HIS A 29 5.40 12.62 12.18
CA HIS A 29 6.52 11.69 12.07
C HIS A 29 6.40 10.73 10.88
N ALA A 30 5.44 10.94 9.98
CA ALA A 30 5.21 10.05 8.83
C ALA A 30 6.47 9.87 7.97
N THR A 31 7.23 10.95 7.79
CA THR A 31 8.46 10.92 7.00
C THR A 31 9.56 10.12 7.69
N ASP A 32 9.71 10.30 9.00
CA ASP A 32 10.73 9.64 9.83
C ASP A 32 10.45 8.14 9.99
N LEU A 33 9.17 7.79 10.19
CA LEU A 33 8.72 6.41 10.38
C LEU A 33 8.46 5.68 9.04
N GLY A 34 8.46 6.40 7.92
CA GLY A 34 8.30 5.82 6.59
C GLY A 34 6.98 5.09 6.37
N TYR A 35 5.91 5.48 7.07
CA TYR A 35 4.59 4.90 6.91
C TYR A 35 3.68 5.76 6.02
N PHE A 36 2.67 5.12 5.44
CA PHE A 36 1.68 5.71 4.57
C PHE A 36 0.28 5.23 4.98
N VAL A 37 -0.71 6.12 5.01
CA VAL A 37 -2.08 5.80 5.44
C VAL A 37 -3.04 5.88 4.26
N ALA A 38 -3.97 4.93 4.16
CA ALA A 38 -5.04 4.95 3.17
C ALA A 38 -6.34 4.32 3.70
N ALA A 39 -7.44 4.67 3.04
CA ALA A 39 -8.74 4.07 3.31
C ALA A 39 -8.76 2.62 2.80
N THR A 40 -9.43 1.73 3.52
CA THR A 40 -9.44 0.29 3.20
C THR A 40 -10.23 -0.07 1.94
N ASP A 41 -11.10 0.82 1.50
CA ASP A 41 -11.99 0.66 0.35
C ASP A 41 -11.53 1.44 -0.90
N GLN A 42 -10.48 2.28 -0.77
CA GLN A 42 -9.95 3.09 -1.86
C GLN A 42 -8.59 2.58 -2.33
N LEU A 43 -8.66 1.65 -3.28
CA LEU A 43 -7.51 1.17 -4.04
C LEU A 43 -7.50 1.79 -5.43
N GLY A 44 -6.29 2.06 -5.91
CA GLY A 44 -6.04 2.53 -7.26
C GLY A 44 -6.28 1.42 -8.29
N GLN A 45 -5.97 1.75 -9.54
CA GLN A 45 -6.09 0.80 -10.64
C GLN A 45 -5.17 -0.41 -10.44
N LEU A 46 -5.62 -1.58 -10.93
CA LEU A 46 -4.84 -2.80 -10.97
C LEU A 46 -3.71 -2.64 -11.99
N GLU A 47 -2.48 -2.83 -11.53
CA GLU A 47 -1.28 -2.80 -12.34
C GLU A 47 -0.62 -4.17 -12.34
N ILE A 48 -0.06 -4.59 -13.47
CA ILE A 48 0.73 -5.81 -13.58
C ILE A 48 2.20 -5.42 -13.68
N ILE A 49 2.99 -5.90 -12.71
CA ILE A 49 4.43 -5.61 -12.64
C ILE A 49 5.24 -6.91 -12.60
N ARG A 50 6.53 -6.81 -12.89
CA ARG A 50 7.49 -7.88 -12.63
C ARG A 50 7.97 -7.85 -11.19
N PRO A 51 8.31 -9.00 -10.58
CA PRO A 51 8.82 -9.04 -9.21
C PRO A 51 10.04 -8.16 -8.94
N ASN A 52 10.92 -7.98 -9.94
CA ASN A 52 12.11 -7.14 -9.83
C ASN A 52 11.82 -5.62 -9.82
N GLN A 53 10.57 -5.20 -10.00
CA GLN A 53 10.14 -3.81 -9.89
C GLN A 53 9.73 -3.44 -8.45
N ILE A 54 9.69 -4.40 -7.53
CA ILE A 54 9.45 -4.14 -6.10
C ILE A 54 10.76 -3.69 -5.46
N SER A 55 10.82 -2.44 -5.00
CA SER A 55 11.99 -1.85 -4.33
C SER A 55 12.10 -2.20 -2.86
N SER A 56 11.00 -2.55 -2.21
CA SER A 56 10.94 -2.89 -0.79
C SER A 56 9.76 -3.77 -0.45
N LEU A 57 9.92 -4.60 0.58
CA LEU A 57 8.79 -5.20 1.26
C LEU A 57 8.02 -4.11 2.01
N VAL A 58 6.69 -4.24 2.00
CA VAL A 58 5.78 -3.33 2.70
C VAL A 58 4.96 -4.15 3.70
N GLY A 59 5.01 -3.77 4.96
CA GLY A 59 4.11 -4.29 5.98
C GLY A 59 2.81 -3.52 5.94
N ILE A 60 1.66 -4.20 5.96
CA ILE A 60 0.35 -3.57 6.00
C ILE A 60 -0.30 -3.94 7.33
N CYS A 61 -0.69 -2.95 8.14
CA CYS A 61 -1.54 -3.16 9.30
C CYS A 61 -2.90 -2.46 9.10
N THR A 62 -3.95 -3.08 9.62
CA THR A 62 -5.31 -2.52 9.60
C THR A 62 -5.64 -1.99 10.97
N VAL A 63 -6.03 -0.71 11.04
CA VAL A 63 -6.38 -0.05 12.30
C VAL A 63 -7.84 0.41 12.23
N PRO A 64 -8.68 0.07 13.23
CA PRO A 64 -10.03 0.63 13.31
C PRO A 64 -9.95 2.11 13.70
N LEU A 65 -10.64 2.97 12.94
CA LEU A 65 -10.78 4.39 13.23
C LEU A 65 -12.11 4.69 13.95
N SER A 66 -13.16 3.95 13.61
CA SER A 66 -14.46 3.93 14.28
C SER A 66 -15.09 2.55 14.14
N ASP A 67 -16.26 2.31 14.75
CA ASP A 67 -16.99 1.05 14.64
C ASP A 67 -17.29 0.65 13.18
N SER A 68 -17.35 1.63 12.26
CA SER A 68 -17.68 1.44 10.85
C SER A 68 -16.50 1.67 9.90
N GLN A 69 -15.38 2.22 10.37
CA GLN A 69 -14.29 2.69 9.52
C GLN A 69 -12.97 2.07 9.93
N LYS A 70 -12.22 1.62 8.92
CA LYS A 70 -10.87 1.08 9.08
C LYS A 70 -9.94 1.84 8.15
N ILE A 71 -8.67 1.91 8.55
CA ILE A 71 -7.58 2.44 7.73
C ILE A 71 -6.50 1.37 7.57
N TRP A 72 -5.77 1.47 6.48
CA TRP A 72 -4.53 0.72 6.26
C TRP A 72 -3.34 1.62 6.48
N ILE A 73 -2.36 1.11 7.23
CA ILE A 73 -1.05 1.73 7.39
C ILE A 73 -0.04 0.81 6.72
N ALA A 74 0.64 1.34 5.72
CA ALA A 74 1.69 0.66 4.96
C ALA A 74 3.06 1.19 5.42
N VAL A 75 3.97 0.29 5.83
CA VAL A 75 5.32 0.63 6.28
C VAL A 75 6.35 0.00 5.36
N SER A 76 7.23 0.80 4.77
CA SER A 76 8.34 0.30 3.94
C SER A 76 9.52 -0.11 4.82
N TYR A 77 9.97 -1.36 4.73
CA TYR A 77 11.08 -1.87 5.56
C TYR A 77 12.49 -1.46 5.07
N ASN A 78 12.62 -0.84 3.90
CA ASN A 78 13.91 -0.40 3.33
C ASN A 78 14.13 1.12 3.45
N ARG A 79 13.52 1.80 4.42
CA ARG A 79 13.92 3.17 4.79
C ARG A 79 14.90 3.14 5.96
#